data_AF-A0A2E3CSC8-F1
#
_entry.id   AF-A0A2E3CSC8-F1
#
_cell.length_a   1.000
_cell.length_b   1.000
_cell.length_c   1.000
_cell.angle_alpha   90.00
_cell.angle_beta   90.00
_cell.angle_gamma   90.00
#
_symmetry.space_group_name_H-M   'P 1'
#
loop_
_entity.id
_entity.type
_entity.pdbx_description
1 polymer ?
#
loop_
_entity_poly.entity_id
_entity_poly.type
_entity_poly.pdbx_seq_one_letter_code
_entity_poly.pdbx_strand_id
1 'polypeptide(L)'
;MVSARESGMLKIRKSELVGTMARENRGLKADFDGLVSTLRAYVKQETLGPIRGLGRYLGFGLAGTVCFAIAEVFLLLGVVRVLQTTTTAFRNNLSFIPYLAGVAASAAFISLAVLALKHDGKRHAND
;
A
#
# COMPACT_ATOMS: atom_id res chain seq x y z
N MET A 1 -42.56 -28.83 59.88
CA MET A 1 -41.11 -28.47 59.88
C MET A 1 -40.30 -29.05 58.72
N VAL A 2 -40.75 -30.11 58.02
CA VAL A 2 -40.01 -30.73 56.90
C VAL A 2 -40.02 -29.88 55.61
N SER A 3 -41.16 -29.25 55.26
CA SER A 3 -41.31 -28.47 54.01
C SER A 3 -40.42 -27.22 53.92
N ALA A 4 -40.13 -26.56 55.04
CA ALA A 4 -39.22 -25.41 55.09
C ALA A 4 -37.75 -25.80 54.80
N ARG A 5 -37.36 -27.04 55.13
CA ARG A 5 -36.00 -27.56 54.95
C ARG A 5 -35.69 -27.90 53.50
N GLU A 6 -36.67 -28.45 52.77
CA GLU A 6 -36.53 -28.73 51.33
C GLU A 6 -36.49 -27.46 50.48
N SER A 7 -37.33 -26.47 50.80
CA SER A 7 -37.30 -25.16 50.13
C SER A 7 -35.95 -24.44 50.32
N GLY A 8 -35.37 -24.53 51.51
CA GLY A 8 -34.03 -24.03 51.77
C GLY A 8 -32.98 -24.72 50.89
N MET A 9 -33.01 -26.05 50.86
CA MET A 9 -32.04 -26.86 50.10
C MET A 9 -32.12 -26.65 48.58
N LEU A 10 -33.32 -26.45 48.02
CA LEU A 10 -33.49 -26.13 46.59
C LEU A 10 -32.92 -24.75 46.23
N LYS A 11 -33.06 -23.77 47.12
CA LYS A 11 -32.50 -22.44 46.93
C LYS A 11 -30.97 -22.44 46.91
N ILE A 12 -30.35 -23.24 47.80
CA ILE A 12 -28.89 -23.42 47.83
C ILE A 12 -28.40 -24.04 46.51
N ARG A 13 -28.97 -25.16 46.07
CA ARG A 13 -28.55 -25.82 44.82
C ARG A 13 -28.72 -24.92 43.59
N LYS A 14 -29.80 -24.15 43.52
CA LYS A 14 -30.00 -23.18 42.44
C LYS A 14 -28.94 -22.07 42.47
N SER A 15 -28.57 -21.57 43.65
CA SER A 15 -27.52 -20.55 43.77
C SER A 15 -26.14 -21.07 43.40
N GLU A 16 -25.82 -22.33 43.72
CA GLU A 16 -24.58 -22.98 43.30
C GLU A 16 -24.53 -23.23 41.79
N LEU A 17 -25.66 -23.65 41.19
CA LEU A 17 -25.78 -23.83 39.74
C LEU A 17 -25.64 -22.49 38.99
N VAL A 18 -26.23 -21.41 39.51
CA VAL A 18 -26.08 -20.06 38.94
C VAL A 18 -24.64 -19.57 39.11
N GLY A 19 -23.99 -19.85 40.24
CA GLY A 19 -22.60 -19.49 40.49
C GLY A 19 -21.61 -20.21 39.57
N THR A 20 -21.84 -21.50 39.30
CA THR A 20 -21.01 -22.31 38.39
C THR A 20 -21.16 -21.87 36.94
N MET A 21 -22.39 -21.69 36.45
CA MET A 21 -22.67 -21.18 35.10
C MET A 21 -22.10 -19.76 34.87
N ALA A 22 -22.18 -18.88 35.88
CA ALA A 22 -21.60 -17.54 35.81
C ALA A 22 -20.06 -17.52 35.86
N ARG A 23 -19.42 -18.55 36.41
CA ARG A 23 -17.96 -18.72 36.34
C ARG A 23 -17.53 -19.30 35.00
N GLU A 24 -18.24 -20.28 34.48
CA GLU A 24 -17.98 -20.89 33.17
C GLU A 24 -18.09 -19.86 32.03
N ASN A 25 -19.16 -19.05 32.01
CA ASN A 25 -19.33 -17.99 31.01
C ASN A 25 -18.19 -16.95 31.08
N ARG A 26 -17.73 -16.61 32.29
CA ARG A 26 -16.58 -15.71 32.47
C ARG A 26 -15.26 -16.32 31.97
N GLY A 27 -15.06 -17.62 32.17
CA GLY A 27 -13.92 -18.35 31.61
C GLY A 27 -13.93 -18.36 30.09
N LEU A 28 -15.08 -18.68 29.47
CA LEU A 28 -15.22 -18.68 28.02
C LEU A 28 -15.01 -17.30 27.40
N LYS A 29 -15.50 -16.24 28.05
CA LYS A 29 -15.23 -14.85 27.64
C LYS A 29 -13.74 -14.52 27.74
N ALA A 30 -13.07 -14.93 28.81
CA ALA A 30 -11.64 -14.70 28.98
C ALA A 30 -10.80 -15.42 27.93
N ASP A 31 -11.16 -16.67 27.59
CA ASP A 31 -10.48 -17.43 26.53
C ASP A 31 -10.71 -16.81 25.16
N PHE A 32 -11.94 -16.39 24.85
CA PHE A 32 -12.25 -15.71 23.60
C PHE A 32 -11.52 -14.36 23.48
N ASP A 33 -11.51 -13.56 24.54
CA ASP A 33 -10.75 -12.31 24.59
C ASP A 33 -9.24 -12.57 24.40
N GLY A 34 -8.73 -13.68 24.97
CA GLY A 34 -7.37 -14.16 24.76
C GLY A 34 -7.06 -14.49 23.29
N LEU A 35 -7.93 -15.24 22.62
CA LEU A 35 -7.79 -15.60 21.20
C LEU A 35 -7.87 -14.37 20.29
N VAL A 36 -8.83 -13.47 20.55
CA VAL A 36 -8.96 -12.22 19.80
C VAL A 36 -7.71 -11.35 19.98
N SER A 37 -7.18 -11.27 21.20
CA SER A 37 -5.98 -10.47 21.47
C SER A 37 -4.74 -11.00 20.74
N THR A 38 -4.57 -12.31 20.69
CA THR A 38 -3.43 -12.97 20.03
C THR A 38 -3.54 -12.90 18.51
N LEU A 39 -4.72 -13.14 17.94
CA LEU A 39 -4.97 -12.92 16.51
C LEU A 39 -4.70 -11.46 16.10
N ARG A 40 -5.17 -10.50 16.90
CA ARG A 40 -4.92 -9.08 16.64
C ARG A 40 -3.43 -8.76 16.67
N ALA A 41 -2.69 -9.34 17.61
CA ALA A 41 -1.23 -9.17 17.69
C ALA A 41 -0.51 -9.77 16.48
N TYR A 42 -0.93 -10.96 16.04
CA TYR A 42 -0.36 -11.64 14.87
C TYR A 42 -0.63 -10.87 13.57
N VAL A 43 -1.88 -10.48 13.32
CA VAL A 43 -2.24 -9.65 12.16
C VAL A 43 -1.41 -8.36 12.17
N LYS A 44 -1.24 -7.73 13.34
CA LYS A 44 -0.43 -6.52 13.48
C LYS A 44 1.07 -6.77 13.21
N GLN A 45 1.62 -7.91 13.61
CA GLN A 45 3.01 -8.28 13.33
C GLN A 45 3.25 -8.58 11.85
N GLU A 46 2.39 -9.40 11.25
CA GLU A 46 2.49 -9.79 9.83
C GLU A 46 2.21 -8.63 8.87
N THR A 47 1.41 -7.63 9.28
CA THR A 47 1.09 -6.47 8.42
C THR A 47 2.02 -5.28 8.61
N LEU A 48 2.51 -4.99 9.83
CA LEU A 48 3.35 -3.82 10.05
C LEU A 48 4.75 -3.94 9.44
N GLY A 49 5.30 -5.15 9.37
CA GLY A 49 6.57 -5.43 8.69
C GLY A 49 6.55 -4.95 7.22
N PRO A 50 5.63 -5.47 6.39
CA PRO A 50 5.56 -5.08 4.98
C PRO A 50 5.13 -3.63 4.75
N ILE A 51 4.20 -3.08 5.55
CA ILE A 51 3.71 -1.69 5.37
C ILE A 51 4.84 -0.67 5.55
N ARG A 52 5.74 -0.89 6.52
CA ARG A 52 6.86 0.02 6.77
C ARG A 52 7.87 0.03 5.62
N GLY A 53 8.07 -1.11 4.97
CA GLY A 53 8.87 -1.21 3.74
C GLY A 53 8.20 -0.53 2.54
N LEU A 54 6.88 -0.70 2.42
CA LEU A 54 6.07 -0.13 1.34
C LEU A 54 6.14 1.41 1.32
N GLY A 55 6.07 2.04 2.49
CA GLY A 55 6.13 3.51 2.59
C GLY A 55 7.42 4.10 2.03
N ARG A 56 8.56 3.44 2.24
CA ARG A 56 9.84 3.89 1.69
C ARG A 56 9.92 3.69 0.18
N TYR A 57 9.45 2.55 -0.32
CA TYR A 57 9.38 2.28 -1.75
C TYR A 57 8.47 3.28 -2.48
N LEU A 58 7.28 3.53 -1.95
CA LEU A 58 6.36 4.54 -2.49
C LEU A 58 6.94 5.94 -2.40
N GLY A 59 7.62 6.29 -1.30
CA GLY A 59 8.28 7.59 -1.15
C GLY A 59 9.34 7.85 -2.22
N PHE A 60 10.25 6.89 -2.43
CA PHE A 60 11.25 7.00 -3.50
C PHE A 60 10.66 6.91 -4.90
N GLY A 61 9.62 6.08 -5.09
CA GLY A 61 8.88 6.00 -6.34
C GLY A 61 8.25 7.34 -6.73
N LEU A 62 7.53 7.97 -5.79
CA LEU A 62 6.91 9.28 -6.00
C LEU A 62 7.95 10.36 -6.27
N ALA A 63 9.01 10.44 -5.45
CA ALA A 63 10.10 11.38 -5.68
C ALA A 63 10.75 11.20 -7.06
N GLY A 64 10.96 9.95 -7.47
CA GLY A 64 11.40 9.59 -8.81
C GLY A 64 10.45 10.09 -9.89
N THR A 65 9.15 9.82 -9.79
CA THR A 65 8.16 10.27 -10.79
C THR A 65 8.15 11.78 -10.96
N VAL A 66 8.26 12.54 -9.87
CA VAL A 66 8.34 14.01 -9.94
C VAL A 66 9.60 14.45 -10.68
N CYS A 67 10.75 13.84 -10.36
CA CYS A 67 12.01 14.11 -11.05
C CYS A 67 11.93 13.81 -12.55
N PHE A 68 11.37 12.65 -12.93
CA PHE A 68 11.16 12.26 -14.33
C PHE A 68 10.19 13.20 -15.06
N ALA A 69 9.11 13.62 -14.42
CA ALA A 69 8.17 14.57 -15.01
C ALA A 69 8.83 15.93 -15.30
N ILE A 70 9.64 16.43 -14.35
CA ILE A 70 10.41 17.67 -14.54
C ILE A 70 11.40 17.49 -15.70
N ALA A 71 12.16 16.39 -15.71
CA ALA A 71 13.11 16.10 -16.78
C ALA A 71 12.45 16.05 -18.17
N GLU A 72 11.28 15.42 -18.28
CA GLU A 72 10.54 15.34 -19.54
C GLU A 72 10.08 16.71 -20.04
N VAL A 73 9.57 17.57 -19.15
CA VAL A 73 9.18 18.95 -19.53
C VAL A 73 10.38 19.73 -20.05
N PHE A 74 11.52 19.68 -19.36
CA PHE A 74 12.74 20.37 -19.82
C PHE A 74 13.29 19.78 -21.13
N LEU A 75 13.19 18.47 -21.32
CA LEU A 75 13.57 17.81 -22.57
C LEU A 75 12.70 18.30 -23.75
N LEU A 76 11.38 18.31 -23.58
CA LEU A 76 10.42 18.81 -24.58
C LEU A 76 10.70 20.27 -24.95
N LEU A 77 10.82 21.12 -23.93
CA LEU A 77 11.13 22.54 -24.14
C LEU A 77 12.48 22.72 -24.84
N GLY A 78 13.51 21.97 -24.42
CA GLY A 78 14.84 22.03 -25.01
C GLY A 78 14.84 21.64 -26.50
N VAL A 79 14.20 20.51 -26.83
CA VAL A 79 14.12 20.01 -28.22
C VAL A 79 13.39 21.02 -29.12
N VAL A 80 12.20 21.46 -28.70
CA VAL A 80 11.41 22.43 -29.47
C VAL A 80 12.18 23.74 -29.61
N ARG A 81 12.79 24.23 -28.52
CA ARG A 81 13.52 25.49 -28.50
C ARG A 81 14.71 25.46 -29.45
N VAL A 82 15.56 24.44 -29.36
CA VAL A 82 16.75 24.30 -30.22
C VAL A 82 16.36 24.29 -31.69
N LEU A 83 15.32 23.52 -32.03
CA LEU A 83 14.89 23.38 -33.41
C LEU A 83 14.29 24.67 -33.97
N GLN A 84 13.56 25.43 -33.15
CA GLN A 84 13.01 26.74 -33.51
C GLN A 84 14.06 27.87 -33.53
N THR A 85 15.10 27.82 -32.69
CA THR A 85 16.15 28.85 -32.64
C THR A 85 17.16 28.70 -33.75
N THR A 86 17.57 27.46 -34.04
CA THR A 86 18.67 27.20 -34.96
C THR A 86 18.19 27.20 -36.40
N THR A 87 16.94 26.80 -36.65
CA THR A 87 16.43 26.62 -38.01
C THR A 87 15.31 27.60 -38.33
N THR A 88 15.62 28.56 -39.21
CA THR A 88 14.67 29.54 -39.72
C THR A 88 13.62 28.94 -40.67
N ALA A 89 13.93 27.78 -41.26
CA ALA A 89 13.07 27.07 -42.23
C ALA A 89 11.74 26.60 -41.64
N PHE A 90 11.65 26.42 -40.31
CA PHE A 90 10.42 25.98 -39.64
C PHE A 90 9.47 27.12 -39.28
N ARG A 91 9.69 28.36 -39.74
CA ARG A 91 8.83 29.50 -39.36
C ARG A 91 7.55 29.64 -40.17
N ASN A 92 7.46 29.02 -41.34
CA ASN A 92 6.31 29.18 -42.24
C ASN A 92 5.53 27.86 -42.36
N ASN A 93 5.49 27.23 -43.54
CA ASN A 93 4.71 26.01 -43.80
C ASN A 93 5.17 24.77 -42.98
N LEU A 94 6.34 24.81 -42.35
CA LEU A 94 6.93 23.70 -41.59
C LEU A 94 6.93 23.93 -40.07
N SER A 95 6.10 24.85 -39.57
CA SER A 95 6.02 25.19 -38.14
C SER A 95 5.51 24.07 -37.25
N PHE A 96 4.90 23.03 -37.82
CA PHE A 96 4.46 21.85 -37.09
C PHE A 96 5.62 20.88 -36.75
N ILE A 97 6.74 20.91 -37.50
CA ILE A 97 7.86 19.97 -37.35
C ILE A 97 8.48 20.01 -35.93
N PRO A 98 8.75 21.18 -35.33
CA PRO A 98 9.28 21.23 -33.97
C PRO A 98 8.41 20.55 -32.93
N TYR A 99 7.08 20.66 -33.06
CA TYR A 99 6.15 20.00 -32.15
C TYR A 99 6.13 18.49 -32.36
N LEU A 100 6.21 18.04 -33.63
CA LEU A 100 6.33 16.61 -33.96
C LEU A 100 7.62 16.01 -33.38
N ALA A 101 8.73 16.75 -33.43
CA ALA A 101 9.99 16.36 -32.81
C ALA A 101 9.87 16.27 -31.27
N GLY A 102 9.11 17.18 -30.64
CA GLY A 102 8.78 17.09 -29.22
C GLY A 102 8.01 15.81 -28.87
N VAL A 103 7.00 15.45 -29.66
CA VAL A 103 6.24 14.20 -29.49
C VAL A 103 7.16 12.98 -29.63
N ALA A 104 8.04 12.98 -30.64
CA ALA A 104 9.01 11.90 -30.82
C ALA A 104 9.99 11.80 -29.64
N ALA A 105 10.45 12.92 -29.10
CA ALA A 105 11.32 12.96 -27.93
C ALA A 105 10.64 12.41 -26.67
N SER A 106 9.37 12.74 -26.42
CA SER A 106 8.59 12.15 -25.31
C SER A 106 8.42 10.64 -25.49
N ALA A 107 8.06 10.18 -26.69
CA ALA A 107 7.94 8.74 -26.97
C ALA A 107 9.26 7.99 -26.76
N ALA A 108 10.39 8.59 -27.16
CA ALA A 108 11.72 8.04 -26.91
C ALA A 108 12.07 8.00 -25.42
N PHE A 109 11.75 9.06 -24.68
CA PHE A 109 11.98 9.13 -23.24
C PHE A 109 11.18 8.08 -22.47
N ILE A 110 9.89 7.93 -22.78
CA ILE A 110 9.03 6.88 -22.21
C ILE A 110 9.58 5.50 -22.54
N SER A 111 9.97 5.27 -23.80
CA SER A 111 10.55 3.99 -24.23
C SER A 111 11.83 3.66 -23.45
N LEU A 112 12.70 4.65 -23.25
CA LEU A 112 13.93 4.50 -22.48
C LEU A 112 13.63 4.20 -21.00
N ALA A 113 12.66 4.90 -20.40
CA ALA A 113 12.24 4.65 -19.02
C ALA A 113 11.71 3.21 -18.84
N VAL A 114 10.88 2.73 -19.77
CA VAL A 114 10.39 1.34 -19.77
C VAL A 114 11.53 0.34 -19.96
N LEU A 115 12.49 0.63 -20.84
CA LEU A 115 13.66 -0.23 -21.04
C LEU A 115 14.57 -0.28 -19.81
N ALA A 116 14.77 0.86 -19.15
CA ALA A 116 15.54 0.93 -17.91
C ALA A 116 14.91 0.06 -16.81
N LEU A 117 13.57 0.12 -16.65
CA LEU A 117 12.83 -0.74 -15.72
C LEU A 117 12.98 -2.22 -16.07
N LYS A 118 12.90 -2.58 -17.36
CA LYS A 118 13.10 -3.96 -17.82
C LYS A 118 14.53 -4.46 -17.60
N HIS A 119 15.52 -3.59 -17.75
CA HIS A 119 16.93 -3.93 -17.55
C HIS A 119 17.22 -4.27 -16.08
N ASP A 120 16.61 -3.55 -15.14
CA ASP A 120 16.80 -3.81 -13.71
C ASP A 120 16.28 -5.19 -13.30
N GLY A 121 15.12 -5.61 -13.82
CA GLY A 121 14.59 -6.95 -13.57
C GLY A 121 15.46 -8.08 -14.14
N LYS A 122 16.19 -7.85 -15.23
CA LYS A 122 17.09 -8.86 -15.83
C LYS A 122 18.37 -9.06 -15.02
N ARG A 123 18.86 -8.05 -14.30
CA ARG A 123 20.07 -8.16 -13.47
C ARG A 123 19.89 -9.18 -12.35
N HIS A 124 18.72 -9.18 -11.70
CA HIS A 124 18.42 -10.08 -10.59
C HIS A 124 18.03 -11.51 -11.01
N ALA A 125 17.84 -11.77 -12.30
CA ALA A 125 17.52 -13.12 -12.80
C ALA A 125 18.77 -13.92 -13.20
N ASN A 126 19.94 -13.27 -13.26
CA ASN A 126 21.20 -13.88 -13.69
C ASN A 126 22.22 -13.98 -12.54
N ASP A 127 21.78 -13.68 -11.31
CA ASP A 127 22.46 -13.92 -10.03
C ASP A 127 21.80 -15.11 -9.32
#